data_AF-R7ZEQ8-F1
#
_entry.id   AF-R7ZEQ8-F1
#
_cell.length_a   1.000
_cell.length_b   1.000
_cell.length_c   1.000
_cell.angle_alpha   90.00
_cell.angle_beta   90.00
_cell.angle_gamma   90.00
#
_symmetry.space_group_name_H-M   'P 1'
#
loop_
_entity.id
_entity.type
_entity.pdbx_description
1 polymer ?
#
loop_
_entity_poly.entity_id
_entity_poly.type
_entity_poly.pdbx_seq_one_letter_code
_entity_poly.pdbx_strand_id
1 'polypeptide(L)'
;MNLLINESPLQVLPTLAVKIGLNQALVLQQMYYWLRIAKNYRDGHKWIYKTLEDWHKEFPFWSKSTLERTIRKLEEQQLIVVGHYNRLKMDRTKWYRLNQEAIADLCTDQCTQHDDMQVSKMTEPTSASSELPCQQNDENGASNLTSAIPKDYTENTTETTSFDSQHDKKAVPTAEQFHIDNGFGRLNPYIAQKIAFWKNHFE
;
A
#
# COMPACT_ATOMS: atom_id res chain seq x y z
N MET A 1 7.92 -4.99 26.96
CA MET A 1 8.45 -3.98 26.02
C MET A 1 7.58 -2.74 26.14
N ASN A 2 8.16 -1.58 26.45
CA ASN A 2 7.41 -0.32 26.49
C ASN A 2 7.36 0.24 25.08
N LEU A 3 6.16 0.44 24.54
CA LEU A 3 5.94 1.14 23.30
C LEU A 3 5.95 2.65 23.56
N LEU A 4 6.35 3.44 22.56
CA LEU A 4 6.30 4.91 22.62
C LEU A 4 4.86 5.42 22.80
N ILE A 5 3.89 4.66 22.29
CA ILE A 5 2.46 4.94 22.38
C ILE A 5 1.79 3.66 22.88
N ASN A 6 0.85 3.79 23.83
CA ASN A 6 0.14 2.65 24.40
C ASN A 6 -1.01 2.18 23.48
N GLU A 7 -0.66 1.61 22.34
CA GLU A 7 -1.59 1.00 21.39
C GLU A 7 -1.13 -0.39 20.96
N SER A 8 -2.05 -1.21 20.45
CA SER A 8 -1.71 -2.54 19.97
C SER A 8 -0.95 -2.44 18.65
N PRO A 9 0.26 -3.01 18.54
CA PRO A 9 1.06 -2.88 17.34
C PRO A 9 0.45 -3.69 16.18
N LEU A 10 0.51 -3.13 14.97
CA LEU A 10 0.23 -3.87 13.75
C LEU A 10 1.40 -4.82 13.46
N GLN A 11 1.13 -6.12 13.53
CA GLN A 11 2.12 -7.16 13.26
C GLN A 11 2.25 -7.40 11.74
N VAL A 12 3.47 -7.56 11.26
CA VAL A 12 3.75 -8.07 9.90
C VAL A 12 4.91 -9.04 9.94
N LEU A 13 4.80 -10.14 9.20
CA LEU A 13 5.88 -11.10 9.03
C LEU A 13 6.67 -10.72 7.77
N PRO A 14 7.98 -10.40 7.86
CA PRO A 14 8.77 -9.99 6.70
C PRO A 14 8.73 -11.01 5.56
N THR A 15 8.82 -12.30 5.90
CA THR A 15 8.71 -13.41 4.93
C THR A 15 7.40 -13.40 4.16
N LEU A 16 6.29 -13.08 4.83
CA LEU A 16 4.99 -12.95 4.18
C LEU A 16 4.95 -11.71 3.27
N ALA A 17 5.47 -10.59 3.76
CA ALA A 17 5.53 -9.35 2.99
C ALA A 17 6.37 -9.49 1.70
N VAL A 18 7.44 -10.29 1.72
CA VAL A 18 8.22 -10.61 0.53
C VAL A 18 7.40 -11.40 -0.50
N LYS A 19 6.56 -12.34 -0.04
CA LYS A 19 5.77 -13.21 -0.93
C LYS A 19 4.58 -12.51 -1.58
N ILE A 20 3.82 -11.73 -0.81
CA ILE A 20 2.53 -11.17 -1.27
C ILE A 20 2.50 -9.64 -1.33
N GLY A 21 3.53 -8.97 -0.82
CA GLY A 21 3.62 -7.53 -0.68
C GLY A 21 3.28 -7.04 0.73
N LEU A 22 3.89 -5.92 1.14
CA LEU A 22 3.76 -5.36 2.48
C LEU A 22 2.30 -5.02 2.86
N ASN A 23 1.59 -4.32 1.98
CA ASN A 23 0.22 -3.89 2.25
C ASN A 23 -0.72 -5.09 2.37
N GLN A 24 -0.57 -6.06 1.47
CA GLN A 24 -1.33 -7.30 1.47
C GLN A 24 -1.05 -8.10 2.75
N ALA A 25 0.22 -8.25 3.13
CA ALA A 25 0.61 -8.96 4.35
C ALA A 25 0.05 -8.30 5.61
N LEU A 26 0.06 -6.98 5.70
CA LEU A 26 -0.54 -6.25 6.82
C LEU A 26 -2.05 -6.49 6.92
N VAL A 27 -2.79 -6.33 5.83
CA VAL A 27 -4.25 -6.54 5.82
C VAL A 27 -4.60 -8.00 6.11
N LEU A 28 -3.86 -8.95 5.52
CA LEU A 28 -4.07 -10.38 5.73
C LEU A 28 -3.79 -10.79 7.18
N GLN A 29 -2.72 -10.27 7.78
CA GLN A 29 -2.40 -10.52 9.18
C GLN A 29 -3.46 -9.92 10.12
N GLN A 30 -3.95 -8.71 9.81
CA GLN A 30 -5.03 -8.11 10.59
C GLN A 30 -6.34 -8.89 10.44
N MET A 31 -6.67 -9.40 9.25
CA MET A 31 -7.81 -10.30 9.04
C MET A 31 -7.68 -11.58 9.88
N TYR A 32 -6.49 -12.18 9.91
CA TYR A 32 -6.23 -13.36 10.74
C TYR A 32 -6.50 -13.10 12.22
N TYR A 33 -6.04 -11.96 12.75
CA TYR A 33 -6.34 -11.55 14.13
C TYR A 33 -7.86 -11.46 14.38
N TRP A 34 -8.60 -10.74 13.53
CA TRP A 34 -10.05 -10.61 13.68
C TRP A 34 -10.76 -11.96 13.60
N LEU A 35 -10.32 -12.85 12.71
CA LEU A 35 -10.86 -14.20 12.60
C LEU A 35 -10.60 -15.02 13.87
N ARG A 36 -9.47 -14.85 14.57
CA ARG A 36 -9.22 -15.57 15.83
C ARG A 36 -10.28 -15.23 16.89
N ILE A 37 -10.69 -13.97 16.99
CA ILE A 37 -11.67 -13.51 17.99
C ILE A 37 -13.12 -13.52 17.52
N ALA A 38 -13.38 -13.65 16.22
CA ALA A 38 -14.73 -13.73 15.69
C ALA A 38 -15.51 -14.90 16.28
N LYS A 39 -16.85 -14.79 16.31
CA LYS A 39 -17.76 -15.87 16.71
C LYS A 39 -18.74 -16.26 15.60
N ASN A 40 -18.62 -15.62 14.45
CA ASN A 40 -19.53 -15.83 13.33
C ASN A 40 -19.09 -17.06 12.54
N TYR A 41 -19.93 -18.09 12.54
CA TYR A 41 -19.75 -19.29 11.73
C TYR A 41 -20.89 -19.38 10.72
N ARG A 42 -20.55 -19.62 9.45
CA ARG A 42 -21.48 -19.85 8.34
C ARG A 42 -20.85 -20.81 7.34
N ASP A 43 -21.65 -21.72 6.82
CA ASP A 43 -21.23 -22.72 5.81
C ASP A 43 -19.99 -23.52 6.24
N GLY A 44 -19.91 -23.88 7.52
CA GLY A 44 -18.76 -24.60 8.10
C GLY A 44 -17.50 -23.77 8.30
N HIS A 45 -17.52 -22.48 7.97
CA HIS A 45 -16.36 -21.60 8.03
C HIS A 45 -16.55 -20.44 9.01
N LYS A 46 -15.44 -19.95 9.54
CA LYS A 46 -15.41 -18.76 10.39
C LYS A 46 -15.28 -17.50 9.53
N TRP A 47 -16.07 -16.48 9.85
CA TRP A 47 -16.13 -15.24 9.07
C TRP A 47 -15.98 -14.01 9.95
N ILE A 48 -15.39 -12.97 9.38
CA ILE A 48 -15.47 -11.59 9.88
C ILE A 48 -16.33 -10.79 8.92
N TYR A 49 -17.10 -9.84 9.42
CA TYR A 49 -17.82 -8.89 8.60
C TYR A 49 -17.32 -7.48 8.94
N LYS A 50 -16.90 -6.74 7.93
CA LYS A 50 -16.39 -5.37 8.09
C LYS A 50 -16.74 -4.53 6.87
N THR A 51 -17.09 -3.28 7.11
CA THR A 51 -17.19 -2.27 6.04
C THR A 51 -15.80 -1.79 5.64
N LEU A 52 -15.69 -1.07 4.51
CA LEU A 52 -14.43 -0.42 4.14
C LEU A 52 -14.05 0.67 5.16
N GLU A 53 -15.04 1.33 5.76
CA GLU A 53 -14.89 2.27 6.86
C GLU A 53 -14.28 1.61 8.10
N ASP A 54 -14.71 0.40 8.44
CA ASP A 54 -14.15 -0.34 9.58
C ASP A 54 -12.73 -0.81 9.33
N TRP A 55 -12.36 -1.10 8.08
CA TRP A 55 -10.96 -1.35 7.70
C TRP A 55 -10.12 -0.09 7.80
N HIS A 56 -10.67 1.06 7.40
CA HIS A 56 -9.99 2.35 7.49
C HIS A 56 -9.69 2.78 8.93
N LYS A 57 -10.51 2.36 9.90
CA LYS A 57 -10.22 2.59 11.33
C LYS A 57 -8.99 1.82 11.82
N GLU A 58 -8.74 0.63 11.27
CA GLU A 58 -7.55 -0.19 11.60
C GLU A 58 -6.29 0.35 10.92
N PHE A 59 -6.46 0.94 9.73
CA PHE A 59 -5.38 1.45 8.89
C PHE A 59 -5.59 2.93 8.56
N PRO A 60 -5.59 3.84 9.57
CA PRO A 60 -5.94 5.25 9.37
C PRO A 60 -4.91 6.02 8.52
N PHE A 61 -3.74 5.42 8.29
CA PHE A 61 -2.67 5.95 7.45
C PHE A 61 -2.83 5.61 5.95
N TRP A 62 -3.85 4.84 5.57
CA TRP A 62 -4.16 4.53 4.18
C TRP A 62 -5.51 5.09 3.75
N SER A 63 -5.58 5.56 2.50
CA SER A 63 -6.87 5.91 1.91
C SER A 63 -7.78 4.68 1.77
N LYS A 64 -9.09 4.90 1.75
CA LYS A 64 -10.09 3.86 1.44
C LYS A 64 -9.82 3.16 0.10
N SER A 65 -9.35 3.90 -0.91
CA SER A 65 -9.00 3.36 -2.22
C SER A 65 -7.81 2.39 -2.15
N THR A 66 -6.80 2.71 -1.32
CA THR A 66 -5.66 1.83 -1.06
C THR A 66 -6.11 0.53 -0.39
N LEU A 67 -6.98 0.61 0.62
CA LEU A 67 -7.56 -0.56 1.27
C LEU A 67 -8.37 -1.42 0.30
N GLU A 68 -9.25 -0.80 -0.48
CA GLU A 68 -10.08 -1.52 -1.45
C GLU A 68 -9.23 -2.24 -2.50
N ARG A 69 -8.19 -1.56 -3.02
CA ARG A 69 -7.23 -2.18 -3.94
C ARG A 69 -6.45 -3.32 -3.29
N THR A 70 -6.05 -3.17 -2.04
CA THR A 70 -5.28 -4.20 -1.31
C THR A 70 -6.14 -5.44 -1.06
N ILE A 71 -7.39 -5.25 -0.62
CA ILE A 71 -8.35 -6.35 -0.42
C ILE A 71 -8.65 -7.04 -1.75
N ARG A 72 -8.86 -6.29 -2.85
CA ARG A 72 -9.05 -6.89 -4.18
C ARG A 72 -7.86 -7.75 -4.60
N LYS A 73 -6.63 -7.29 -4.37
CA LYS A 73 -5.43 -8.11 -4.66
C LYS A 73 -5.36 -9.40 -3.85
N LEU A 74 -5.76 -9.36 -2.58
CA LEU A 74 -5.83 -10.58 -1.75
C LEU A 74 -6.88 -11.57 -2.25
N GLU A 75 -8.00 -11.08 -2.76
CA GLU A 75 -9.07 -11.88 -3.37
C GLU A 75 -8.62 -12.47 -4.72
N GLU A 76 -7.95 -11.69 -5.56
CA GLU A 76 -7.34 -12.13 -6.83
C GLU A 76 -6.28 -13.21 -6.62
N GLN A 77 -5.48 -13.09 -5.55
CA GLN A 77 -4.51 -14.10 -5.12
C GLN A 77 -5.15 -15.32 -4.42
N GLN A 78 -6.47 -15.34 -4.30
CA GLN A 78 -7.24 -16.40 -3.63
C GLN A 78 -6.85 -16.65 -2.16
N LEU A 79 -6.20 -15.69 -1.50
CA LEU A 79 -5.79 -15.80 -0.09
C LEU A 79 -6.95 -15.55 0.86
N ILE A 80 -7.92 -14.77 0.39
CA ILE A 80 -9.17 -14.50 1.10
C ILE A 80 -10.34 -14.88 0.22
N VAL A 81 -11.45 -15.25 0.86
CA VAL A 81 -12.74 -15.46 0.20
C VAL A 81 -13.70 -14.40 0.71
N VAL A 82 -14.36 -13.72 -0.22
CA VAL A 82 -15.39 -12.71 0.06
C VAL A 82 -16.77 -13.34 -0.07
N GLY A 83 -17.58 -13.18 0.97
CA GLY A 83 -18.95 -13.65 1.04
C GLY A 83 -19.96 -12.51 1.10
N HIS A 84 -21.17 -12.78 0.62
CA HIS A 84 -22.30 -11.87 0.67
C HIS A 84 -23.43 -12.48 1.49
N TYR A 85 -23.54 -12.05 2.74
CA TYR A 85 -24.47 -12.60 3.72
C TYR A 85 -25.44 -11.56 4.30
N ASN A 86 -25.44 -10.36 3.71
CA ASN A 86 -26.27 -9.24 4.15
C ASN A 86 -27.71 -9.42 3.70
N ARG A 87 -28.66 -9.06 4.57
CA ARG A 87 -30.09 -9.13 4.26
C ARG A 87 -30.56 -7.96 3.38
N LEU A 88 -29.91 -6.80 3.53
CA LEU A 88 -30.26 -5.56 2.84
C LEU A 88 -29.30 -5.30 1.68
N LYS A 89 -29.82 -4.90 0.51
CA LYS A 89 -29.01 -4.59 -0.68
C LYS A 89 -28.13 -3.33 -0.52
N MET A 90 -28.54 -2.39 0.34
CA MET A 90 -27.77 -1.17 0.60
C MET A 90 -26.61 -1.39 1.60
N ASP A 91 -26.59 -2.54 2.28
CA ASP A 91 -25.54 -2.85 3.23
C ASP A 91 -24.25 -3.20 2.49
N ARG A 92 -23.25 -2.33 2.63
CA ARG A 92 -21.93 -2.44 1.99
C ARG A 92 -20.96 -3.31 2.79
N THR A 93 -21.39 -3.91 3.89
CA THR A 93 -20.58 -4.81 4.69
C THR A 93 -20.16 -6.02 3.86
N LYS A 94 -18.88 -6.37 3.86
CA LYS A 94 -18.42 -7.59 3.21
C LYS A 94 -18.03 -8.60 4.28
N TRP A 95 -18.27 -9.86 3.98
CA TRP A 95 -17.83 -10.96 4.84
C TRP A 95 -16.54 -11.52 4.28
N TYR A 96 -15.57 -11.77 5.14
CA TYR A 96 -14.25 -12.26 4.75
C TYR A 96 -13.90 -13.50 5.57
N ARG A 97 -13.27 -14.47 4.89
CA ARG A 97 -12.58 -15.59 5.53
C ARG A 97 -11.23 -15.80 4.85
N LEU A 98 -10.33 -16.50 5.53
CA LEU A 98 -9.06 -16.93 4.95
C LEU A 98 -9.25 -18.20 4.13
N ASN A 99 -8.53 -18.29 3.02
CA ASN A 99 -8.34 -19.53 2.30
C ASN A 99 -7.11 -20.25 2.88
N GLN A 100 -7.36 -21.24 3.75
CA GLN A 100 -6.29 -21.93 4.46
C GLN A 100 -5.40 -22.76 3.52
N GLU A 101 -5.98 -23.32 2.46
CA GLU A 101 -5.25 -24.12 1.46
C GLU A 101 -4.23 -23.24 0.73
N ALA A 102 -4.69 -22.12 0.16
CA ALA A 102 -3.80 -21.19 -0.54
C ALA A 102 -2.72 -20.59 0.39
N ILE A 103 -3.03 -20.36 1.66
CA ILE A 103 -2.05 -19.88 2.64
C ILE A 103 -1.03 -20.97 2.99
N ALA A 104 -1.45 -22.23 3.12
CA ALA A 104 -0.54 -23.35 3.36
C ALA A 104 0.42 -23.56 2.18
N ASP A 105 -0.07 -23.46 0.95
CA ASP A 105 0.74 -23.53 -0.26
C ASP A 105 1.80 -22.42 -0.29
N LEU A 106 1.40 -21.19 0.05
CA LEU A 106 2.35 -20.07 0.22
C LEU A 106 3.44 -20.36 1.24
N CYS A 107 3.18 -21.15 2.27
CA CYS A 107 4.16 -21.49 3.32
C CYS A 107 5.07 -22.66 2.94
N THR A 108 4.63 -23.56 2.05
CA THR A 108 5.30 -24.83 1.75
C THR A 108 6.61 -24.68 0.95
N ASP A 109 6.78 -23.54 0.25
CA ASP A 109 8.03 -23.19 -0.46
C ASP A 109 9.28 -23.08 0.45
N GLN A 110 9.18 -23.37 1.75
CA GLN A 110 10.27 -23.29 2.73
C GLN A 110 10.67 -24.61 3.40
N CYS A 111 10.24 -25.78 2.91
CA CYS A 111 10.61 -27.07 3.54
C CYS A 111 11.39 -28.07 2.67
N THR A 112 11.93 -27.68 1.51
CA THR A 112 12.85 -28.53 0.74
C THR A 112 14.24 -27.92 0.65
N GLN A 113 14.98 -27.89 1.77
CA GLN A 113 16.44 -27.84 1.74
C GLN A 113 17.02 -28.79 2.80
N HIS A 114 17.69 -29.82 2.28
CA HIS A 114 18.71 -30.68 2.90
C HIS A 114 18.44 -31.30 4.27
N ASP A 115 17.94 -32.53 4.26
CA ASP A 115 18.15 -33.48 5.37
C ASP A 115 18.90 -34.72 4.84
N ASP A 116 20.07 -34.50 4.23
CA ASP A 116 21.11 -35.52 4.11
C ASP A 116 22.02 -35.38 5.35
N MET A 117 21.49 -35.82 6.49
CA MET A 117 22.26 -35.88 7.73
C MET A 117 23.17 -37.12 7.66
N GLN A 118 24.36 -36.95 7.05
CA GLN A 118 25.44 -37.92 7.24
C GLN A 118 25.85 -37.93 8.71
N VAL A 119 25.64 -39.08 9.34
CA VAL A 119 26.08 -39.40 10.70
C VAL A 119 27.60 -39.48 10.74
N SER A 120 28.24 -38.41 11.23
CA SER A 120 29.63 -38.47 11.71
C SER A 120 29.66 -38.28 13.22
N LYS A 121 29.78 -39.43 13.88
CA LYS A 121 30.00 -39.69 15.30
C LYS A 121 31.30 -39.03 15.78
N MET A 122 31.23 -38.10 16.75
CA MET A 122 32.35 -37.88 17.67
C MET A 122 31.89 -37.19 18.96
N THR A 123 32.42 -37.74 20.04
CA THR A 123 32.18 -37.58 21.48
C THR A 123 32.45 -36.18 22.06
N GLU A 124 31.61 -35.75 23.00
CA GLU A 124 31.88 -34.76 24.07
C GLU A 124 32.85 -35.33 25.14
N PRO A 125 33.33 -34.57 26.18
CA PRO A 125 33.06 -33.17 26.58
C PRO A 125 34.32 -32.34 26.97
N THR A 126 34.12 -31.05 27.32
CA THR A 126 34.68 -30.35 28.52
C THR A 126 35.13 -28.90 28.27
N SER A 127 34.49 -28.02 29.04
CA SER A 127 34.88 -26.71 29.59
C SER A 127 36.28 -26.13 29.29
N ALA A 128 36.32 -24.88 28.81
CA ALA A 128 37.18 -23.82 29.35
C ALA A 128 36.84 -22.45 28.73
N SER A 129 36.57 -21.50 29.60
CA SER A 129 36.65 -20.05 29.39
C SER A 129 38.02 -19.63 28.84
N SER A 130 38.04 -18.72 27.87
CA SER A 130 39.17 -17.81 27.66
C SER A 130 38.74 -16.60 26.85
N GLU A 131 39.05 -15.43 27.41
CA GLU A 131 38.82 -14.10 26.86
C GLU A 131 39.83 -13.71 25.76
N LEU A 132 39.49 -12.60 25.06
CA LEU A 132 40.34 -11.66 24.29
C LEU A 132 40.61 -12.01 22.80
N PRO A 133 41.03 -11.04 21.95
CA PRO A 133 40.61 -9.63 21.77
C PRO A 133 40.48 -9.19 20.28
N CYS A 134 40.01 -7.94 20.08
CA CYS A 134 40.25 -6.94 19.01
C CYS A 134 40.39 -7.34 17.51
N GLN A 135 39.81 -6.51 16.62
CA GLN A 135 40.57 -5.78 15.58
C GLN A 135 39.66 -4.83 14.77
N GLN A 136 39.96 -3.53 14.87
CA GLN A 136 39.51 -2.49 13.95
C GLN A 136 40.43 -2.54 12.73
N ASN A 137 39.87 -2.66 11.53
CA ASN A 137 40.61 -2.47 10.29
C ASN A 137 39.96 -1.31 9.52
N ASP A 138 40.54 -0.12 9.66
CA ASP A 138 40.48 0.92 8.63
C ASP A 138 41.63 0.64 7.66
N GLU A 139 41.33 0.43 6.37
CA GLU A 139 42.23 0.87 5.31
C GLU A 139 41.51 1.03 3.96
N ASN A 140 42.04 2.00 3.22
CA ASN A 140 41.40 2.85 2.24
C ASN A 140 41.62 2.30 0.82
N GLY A 141 40.54 2.11 0.04
CA GLY A 141 40.59 1.70 -1.36
C GLY A 141 39.86 2.70 -2.25
N ALA A 142 40.60 3.60 -2.89
CA ALA A 142 40.07 4.57 -3.84
C ALA A 142 39.68 3.90 -5.17
N SER A 143 38.42 4.06 -5.59
CA SER A 143 38.01 3.88 -6.98
C SER A 143 36.78 4.74 -7.34
N ASN A 144 37.06 5.86 -7.99
CA ASN A 144 36.35 6.53 -9.09
C ASN A 144 34.83 6.34 -9.30
N LEU A 145 34.14 7.49 -9.26
CA LEU A 145 33.08 7.98 -10.17
C LEU A 145 31.74 7.23 -10.25
N THR A 146 30.72 7.81 -9.63
CA THR A 146 29.50 8.21 -10.36
C THR A 146 28.89 9.44 -9.69
N SER A 147 28.89 10.59 -10.39
CA SER A 147 28.23 11.81 -9.95
C SER A 147 26.72 11.62 -9.81
N ALA A 148 26.13 12.35 -8.87
CA ALA A 148 24.68 12.43 -8.70
C ALA A 148 24.00 12.92 -9.99
N ILE A 149 22.93 12.24 -10.39
CA ILE A 149 22.05 12.64 -11.51
C ILE A 149 21.36 13.95 -11.12
N PRO A 150 21.49 15.05 -11.90
CA PRO A 150 20.69 16.25 -11.68
C PRO A 150 19.22 15.92 -11.91
N LYS A 151 18.36 16.21 -10.93
CA LYS A 151 16.91 16.25 -11.14
C LYS A 151 16.58 17.64 -11.66
N ASP A 152 16.48 17.79 -12.97
CA ASP A 152 15.87 18.97 -13.57
C ASP A 152 14.37 18.93 -13.29
N TYR A 153 13.93 19.68 -12.28
CA TYR A 153 12.54 20.05 -12.15
C TYR A 153 12.34 21.35 -12.91
N THR A 154 11.48 21.33 -13.94
CA THR A 154 10.96 22.57 -14.52
C THR A 154 9.84 23.08 -13.63
N GLU A 155 10.13 24.06 -12.78
CA GLU A 155 9.11 24.89 -12.13
C GLU A 155 8.41 25.74 -13.20
N ASN A 156 7.20 25.38 -13.59
CA ASN A 156 6.30 26.27 -14.33
C ASN A 156 5.45 27.08 -13.34
N THR A 157 6.12 27.90 -12.53
CA THR A 157 5.47 28.94 -11.73
C THR A 157 5.11 30.09 -12.67
N THR A 158 3.85 30.20 -13.07
CA THR A 158 3.36 31.42 -13.73
C THR A 158 3.15 32.48 -12.67
N GLU A 159 3.91 33.57 -12.75
CA GLU A 159 3.76 34.75 -11.92
C GLU A 159 2.35 35.33 -12.06
N THR A 160 1.67 35.58 -10.94
CA THR A 160 0.45 36.40 -10.89
C THR A 160 0.83 37.83 -11.23
N THR A 161 0.80 38.20 -12.50
CA THR A 161 0.91 39.60 -12.90
C THR A 161 -0.39 40.31 -12.55
N SER A 162 -0.32 41.17 -11.54
CA SER A 162 -1.31 42.19 -11.22
C SER A 162 -1.70 42.94 -12.49
N PHE A 163 -2.97 42.86 -12.88
CA PHE A 163 -3.51 43.61 -14.00
C PHE A 163 -3.52 45.09 -13.65
N ASP A 164 -2.58 45.84 -14.21
CA ASP A 164 -2.71 47.28 -14.36
C ASP A 164 -3.72 47.59 -15.46
N SER A 165 -4.56 48.58 -15.18
CA SER A 165 -5.72 48.94 -15.98
C SER A 165 -5.28 49.88 -17.09
N GLN A 166 -5.39 49.47 -18.35
CA GLN A 166 -5.61 50.38 -19.48
C GLN A 166 -6.01 49.67 -20.78
N HIS A 167 -7.23 49.99 -21.22
CA HIS A 167 -7.73 50.09 -22.60
C HIS A 167 -7.13 49.18 -23.70
N ASP A 168 -7.90 48.15 -24.10
CA ASP A 168 -8.38 48.06 -25.49
C ASP A 168 -9.49 47.00 -25.63
N LYS A 169 -10.53 47.29 -26.41
CA LYS A 169 -11.66 46.38 -26.68
C LYS A 169 -11.22 45.24 -27.61
N LYS A 170 -10.49 44.26 -27.08
CA LYS A 170 -10.31 42.96 -27.72
C LYS A 170 -11.12 41.92 -26.92
N ALA A 171 -11.89 41.11 -27.64
CA ALA A 171 -12.75 40.09 -27.07
C ALA A 171 -11.96 39.21 -26.08
N VAL A 172 -12.51 39.06 -24.87
CA VAL A 172 -11.95 38.17 -23.84
C VAL A 172 -11.83 36.77 -24.46
N PRO A 173 -10.62 36.18 -24.53
CA PRO A 173 -10.44 34.86 -25.12
C PRO A 173 -11.27 33.84 -24.33
N THR A 174 -12.05 33.02 -25.04
CA THR A 174 -12.83 31.96 -24.40
C THR A 174 -11.88 30.93 -23.81
N ALA A 175 -12.27 30.27 -22.72
CA ALA A 175 -11.48 29.21 -22.08
C ALA A 175 -11.02 28.12 -23.07
N GLU A 176 -11.83 27.85 -24.09
CA GLU A 176 -11.49 26.95 -25.20
C GLU A 176 -10.32 27.45 -26.05
N GLN A 177 -10.31 28.75 -26.38
CA GLN A 177 -9.25 29.37 -27.17
C GLN A 177 -7.93 29.37 -26.41
N PHE A 178 -7.95 29.72 -25.13
CA PHE A 178 -6.78 29.64 -24.27
C PHE A 178 -6.19 28.21 -24.22
N HIS A 179 -7.04 27.19 -24.17
CA HIS A 179 -6.58 25.81 -24.08
C HIS A 179 -5.86 25.34 -25.35
N ILE A 180 -6.39 25.75 -26.51
CA ILE A 180 -5.79 25.44 -27.82
C ILE A 180 -4.48 26.21 -28.01
N ASP A 181 -4.47 27.51 -27.71
CA ASP A 181 -3.31 28.39 -27.92
C ASP A 181 -2.10 27.99 -27.08
N ASN A 182 -2.33 27.38 -25.91
CA ASN A 182 -1.27 26.87 -25.04
C ASN A 182 -0.88 25.41 -25.34
N GLY A 183 -1.39 24.81 -26.42
CA GLY A 183 -1.00 23.46 -26.84
C GLY A 183 -1.53 22.33 -25.94
N PHE A 184 -2.52 22.59 -25.08
CA PHE A 184 -3.16 21.56 -24.26
C PHE A 184 -4.12 20.67 -25.07
N GLY A 185 -4.40 21.02 -26.33
CA GLY A 185 -5.29 20.31 -27.21
C GLY A 185 -6.74 20.76 -27.08
N ARG A 186 -7.69 19.90 -27.45
CA ARG A 186 -9.12 20.22 -27.38
C ARG A 186 -9.65 19.95 -25.98
N LEU A 187 -10.40 20.92 -25.44
CA LEU A 187 -11.09 20.77 -24.17
C LEU A 187 -12.11 19.62 -24.25
N ASN A 188 -12.19 18.78 -23.21
CA ASN A 188 -13.19 17.71 -23.15
C ASN A 188 -14.61 18.32 -23.21
N PRO A 189 -15.54 17.77 -24.04
CA PRO A 189 -16.91 18.28 -24.17
C PRO A 189 -17.66 18.45 -22.85
N TYR A 190 -17.45 17.56 -21.87
CA TYR A 190 -18.07 17.67 -20.56
C TYR A 190 -17.54 18.88 -19.76
N ILE A 191 -16.24 19.16 -19.86
CA ILE A 191 -15.60 20.30 -19.20
C ILE A 191 -16.02 21.60 -19.88
N ALA A 192 -16.11 21.62 -21.22
CA ALA A 192 -16.62 22.76 -21.97
C ALA A 192 -18.05 23.13 -21.53
N GLN A 193 -18.94 22.14 -21.41
CA GLN A 193 -20.30 22.35 -20.91
C GLN A 193 -20.34 22.88 -19.47
N LYS A 194 -19.48 22.37 -18.58
CA LYS A 194 -19.35 22.89 -17.21
C LYS A 194 -18.92 24.35 -17.21
N ILE A 195 -17.89 24.72 -17.97
CA ILE A 195 -17.42 26.10 -18.04
C ILE A 195 -18.52 27.03 -18.58
N ALA A 196 -19.23 26.61 -19.64
CA ALA A 196 -20.35 27.38 -20.19
C ALA A 196 -21.51 27.54 -19.20
N PHE A 197 -21.84 26.48 -18.45
CA PHE A 197 -22.85 26.53 -17.39
C PHE A 197 -22.49 27.55 -16.31
N TRP A 198 -21.23 27.54 -15.85
CA TRP A 198 -20.74 28.46 -14.83
C TRP A 198 -20.74 29.90 -15.32
N LYS A 199 -20.30 30.15 -16.55
CA LYS A 199 -20.30 31.49 -17.14
C LYS A 199 -21.72 32.09 -17.18
N ASN A 200 -22.71 31.30 -17.57
CA ASN A 200 -24.09 31.77 -17.69
C ASN A 200 -24.85 31.92 -16.36
N HIS A 201 -24.34 31.36 -15.25
CA HIS A 201 -25.01 31.40 -13.94
C HIS A 201 -24.38 32.40 -12.96
N PHE A 202 -23.16 32.88 -13.22
CA PHE A 202 -22.39 33.70 -12.28
C PHE A 202 -21.79 34.98 -12.91
N GLU A 203 -22.14 35.32 -14.15
CA GLU A 203 -21.99 36.67 -14.75
C GLU A 203 -23.29 37.48 -14.58
#